data_AF-A0A7C6Y699-F1
#
_entry.id   AF-A0A7C6Y699-F1
#
_cell.length_a   1.000
_cell.length_b   1.000
_cell.length_c   1.000
_cell.angle_alpha   90.00
_cell.angle_beta   90.00
_cell.angle_gamma   90.00
#
_symmetry.space_group_name_H-M   'P 1'
#
loop_
_entity.id
_entity.type
_entity.pdbx_description
1 polymer ?
#
loop_
_entity_poly.entity_id
_entity_poly.type
_entity_poly.pdbx_seq_one_letter_code
_entity_poly.pdbx_strand_id
1 'polypeptide(L)'
;MKKILLLLLLFISPIVLTGCGLTNNSVPNEGTITLNMTDEYLSYLDYKASEVPNFTLSFDGVINTNEAVESNNQIIFSNNDDFTVSEIIANLINKYKDDKTRFTSIVVSEELKAETRMNSKKIVNGKEKYEKHYLEVYNKKIFNEICYITLENGLQLSIDYRRFQSIDENDNLITYYAWQYRQSIRMILHYPLMLIQKDNKKSFVIVPLLNNTTYTIGTQLDVAKVIKNENYLTDEGFRTFFYPDYDENKGMTPEELQEQKEYVKKYYIDNFNGSSEEIFTFEYLERIYSINFNEKSYVINYIG
;
A
#
# COMPACT_ATOMS: atom_id res chain seq x y z
N MET A 1 14.76 49.56 32.48
CA MET A 1 15.29 48.45 31.63
C MET A 1 14.29 47.27 31.53
N LYS A 2 13.02 47.51 31.16
CA LYS A 2 12.03 46.44 30.91
C LYS A 2 11.28 46.58 29.57
N LYS A 3 11.55 47.65 28.81
CA LYS A 3 10.90 47.90 27.50
C LYS A 3 11.77 47.55 26.28
N ILE A 4 13.07 47.35 26.47
CA ILE A 4 14.01 46.93 25.40
C ILE A 4 14.03 45.40 25.23
N LEU A 5 13.71 44.64 26.29
CA LEU A 5 13.67 43.18 26.23
C LEU A 5 12.47 42.64 25.42
N LEU A 6 11.35 43.38 25.38
CA LEU A 6 10.16 42.98 24.63
C LEU A 6 10.31 43.16 23.10
N LEU A 7 11.14 44.12 22.68
CA LEU A 7 11.43 44.38 21.27
C LEU A 7 12.44 43.37 20.69
N LEU A 8 13.31 42.79 21.51
CA LEU A 8 14.23 41.71 21.09
C LEU A 8 13.53 40.34 20.99
N LEU A 9 12.44 40.12 21.72
CA LEU A 9 11.61 38.91 21.62
C LEU A 9 10.67 38.90 20.39
N LEU A 10 10.38 40.06 19.81
CA LEU A 10 9.54 40.22 18.62
C LEU A 10 10.30 40.10 17.28
N PHE A 11 11.63 40.09 17.32
CA PHE A 11 12.48 39.97 16.12
C PHE A 11 13.10 38.57 15.91
N ILE A 12 12.82 37.60 16.79
CA ILE A 12 13.35 36.23 16.70
C ILE A 12 12.29 35.22 16.19
N SER A 13 11.07 35.66 15.84
CA SER A 13 10.04 34.76 15.29
C SER A 13 9.37 35.31 14.03
N PRO A 14 10.05 35.19 12.87
CA PRO A 14 9.35 34.61 11.73
C PRO A 14 10.18 33.53 11.02
N ILE A 15 11.12 32.88 11.71
CA ILE A 15 11.87 31.74 11.17
C ILE A 15 11.54 30.53 12.02
N VAL A 16 10.44 29.86 11.67
CA VAL A 16 10.16 28.40 11.67
C VAL A 16 8.62 28.27 11.63
N LEU A 17 8.03 28.87 10.60
CA LEU A 17 6.86 28.27 9.94
C LEU A 17 7.34 27.90 8.52
N THR A 18 8.47 27.19 8.45
CA THR A 18 8.64 26.23 7.36
C THR A 18 7.58 25.18 7.67
N GLY A 19 6.39 25.34 7.10
CA GLY A 19 5.55 24.18 6.89
C GLY A 19 6.46 23.09 6.32
N CYS A 20 6.36 21.87 6.84
CA CYS A 20 6.88 20.69 6.17
C CYS A 20 6.13 20.56 4.83
N GLY A 21 6.45 21.45 3.89
CA GLY A 21 6.12 21.28 2.51
C GLY A 21 7.06 20.21 2.03
N LEU A 22 6.53 19.01 1.79
CA LEU A 22 7.08 18.16 0.75
C LEU A 22 7.45 19.09 -0.41
N THR A 23 8.72 19.20 -0.73
CA THR A 23 9.16 19.97 -1.88
C THR A 23 8.38 19.45 -3.08
N ASN A 24 7.76 20.34 -3.86
CA ASN A 24 7.07 19.96 -5.11
C ASN A 24 8.04 19.47 -6.20
N ASN A 25 9.27 19.14 -5.83
CA ASN A 25 10.22 18.53 -6.73
C ASN A 25 9.76 17.13 -7.07
N SER A 26 9.92 16.78 -8.34
CA SER A 26 9.55 15.49 -8.86
C SER A 26 10.69 14.90 -9.69
N VAL A 27 10.85 13.60 -9.60
CA VAL A 27 11.79 12.82 -10.39
C VAL A 27 11.04 12.21 -11.56
N PRO A 28 11.48 12.42 -12.82
CA PRO A 28 10.88 11.78 -13.99
C PRO A 28 11.33 10.31 -14.08
N ASN A 29 10.38 9.42 -14.39
CA ASN A 29 10.62 8.01 -14.66
C ASN A 29 10.10 7.69 -16.06
N GLU A 30 10.94 7.07 -16.89
CA GLU A 30 10.60 6.73 -18.27
C GLU A 30 10.22 5.25 -18.36
N GLY A 31 9.02 4.96 -18.86
CA GLY A 31 8.53 3.61 -19.16
C GLY A 31 8.18 2.74 -17.95
N THR A 32 8.92 2.86 -16.84
CA THR A 32 8.77 1.98 -15.67
C THR A 32 9.11 2.66 -14.36
N ILE A 33 8.50 2.19 -13.28
CA ILE A 33 8.88 2.48 -11.89
C ILE A 33 8.93 1.16 -11.12
N THR A 34 10.05 0.86 -10.46
CA THR A 34 10.22 -0.35 -9.65
C THR A 34 10.20 -0.02 -8.15
N LEU A 35 9.29 -0.66 -7.42
CA LEU A 35 9.20 -0.62 -5.96
C LEU A 35 9.95 -1.82 -5.39
N ASN A 36 10.92 -1.55 -4.51
CA ASN A 36 11.83 -2.55 -3.92
C ASN A 36 11.78 -2.50 -2.40
N MET A 37 12.27 -3.54 -1.73
CA MET A 37 12.47 -3.49 -0.28
C MET A 37 13.48 -2.39 0.08
N THR A 38 13.30 -1.77 1.25
CA THR A 38 14.26 -0.82 1.80
C THR A 38 15.60 -1.49 2.07
N ASP A 39 16.70 -0.86 1.62
CA ASP A 39 18.05 -1.44 1.65
C ASP A 39 18.50 -1.88 3.05
N GLU A 40 18.07 -1.16 4.10
CA GLU A 40 18.40 -1.47 5.49
C GLU A 40 17.96 -2.89 5.89
N TYR A 41 16.83 -3.37 5.35
CA TYR A 41 16.29 -4.68 5.67
C TYR A 41 17.00 -5.81 4.93
N LEU A 42 17.55 -5.57 3.74
CA LEU A 42 18.12 -6.60 2.86
C LEU A 42 19.20 -7.46 3.55
N SER A 43 19.99 -6.85 4.43
CA SER A 43 21.06 -7.56 5.16
C SER A 43 20.58 -8.47 6.30
N TYR A 44 19.32 -8.32 6.71
CA TYR A 44 18.70 -9.07 7.80
C TYR A 44 17.72 -10.14 7.31
N LEU A 45 17.56 -10.30 6.00
CA LEU A 45 16.67 -11.31 5.43
C LEU A 45 17.30 -12.69 5.46
N ASP A 46 16.46 -13.72 5.57
CA ASP A 46 16.86 -15.12 5.44
C ASP A 46 16.91 -15.58 3.96
N TYR A 47 17.17 -14.69 3.02
CA TYR A 47 17.24 -14.98 1.58
C TYR A 47 18.36 -14.18 0.94
N LYS A 48 18.76 -14.55 -0.28
CA LYS A 48 19.67 -13.70 -1.07
C LYS A 48 18.91 -12.45 -1.51
N ALA A 49 19.61 -11.32 -1.63
CA ALA A 49 18.99 -10.07 -2.09
C ALA A 49 18.31 -10.22 -3.47
N SER A 50 18.83 -11.09 -4.34
CA SER A 50 18.25 -11.39 -5.66
C SER A 50 16.94 -12.19 -5.62
N GLU A 51 16.62 -12.81 -4.48
CA GLU A 51 15.40 -13.60 -4.27
C GLU A 51 14.27 -12.74 -3.67
N VAL A 52 14.58 -11.50 -3.25
CA VAL A 52 13.58 -10.57 -2.70
C VAL A 52 12.67 -10.08 -3.82
N PRO A 53 11.36 -10.36 -3.76
CA PRO A 53 10.43 -9.93 -4.79
C PRO A 53 10.33 -8.40 -4.82
N ASN A 54 10.11 -7.85 -6.02
CA ASN A 54 9.86 -6.45 -6.26
C ASN A 54 8.64 -6.30 -7.19
N PHE A 55 8.13 -5.08 -7.34
CA PHE A 55 7.06 -4.80 -8.28
C PHE A 55 7.49 -3.71 -9.25
N THR A 56 7.32 -3.96 -10.54
CA THR A 56 7.56 -2.95 -11.58
C THR A 56 6.24 -2.54 -12.21
N LEU A 57 5.90 -1.26 -12.05
CA LEU A 57 4.82 -0.62 -12.76
C LEU A 57 5.34 -0.15 -14.12
N SER A 58 4.77 -0.68 -15.20
CA SER A 58 5.08 -0.27 -16.57
C SER A 58 3.99 0.66 -17.11
N PHE A 59 4.39 1.68 -17.88
CA PHE A 59 3.51 2.67 -18.50
C PHE A 59 4.19 3.28 -19.73
N ASP A 60 3.40 3.91 -20.61
CA ASP A 60 3.96 4.63 -21.74
C ASP A 60 4.37 6.06 -21.35
N GLY A 61 5.51 6.52 -21.88
CA GLY A 61 6.00 7.88 -21.69
C GLY A 61 6.69 8.11 -20.33
N VAL A 62 6.54 9.32 -19.80
CA VAL A 62 7.24 9.78 -18.59
C VAL A 62 6.25 10.08 -17.47
N ILE A 63 6.46 9.47 -16.32
CA ILE A 63 5.69 9.70 -15.10
C ILE A 63 6.60 10.20 -13.98
N ASN A 64 6.16 11.27 -13.34
CA ASN A 64 6.87 11.96 -12.29
C ASN A 64 6.44 11.46 -10.90
N THR A 65 7.41 11.20 -10.04
CA THR A 65 7.20 10.83 -8.63
C THR A 65 7.79 11.89 -7.71
N ASN A 66 7.24 12.05 -6.51
CA ASN A 66 7.78 13.00 -5.54
C ASN A 66 9.19 12.61 -5.08
N GLU A 67 10.12 13.56 -5.09
CA GLU A 67 11.53 13.34 -4.73
C GLU A 67 11.74 13.07 -3.23
N ALA A 68 10.85 13.57 -2.37
CA ALA A 68 10.99 13.46 -0.91
C ALA A 68 10.51 12.11 -0.34
N VAL A 69 10.13 11.16 -1.20
CA VAL A 69 9.82 9.78 -0.75
C VAL A 69 11.12 9.03 -0.53
N GLU A 70 11.51 8.88 0.74
CA GLU A 70 12.78 8.25 1.12
C GLU A 70 12.78 6.72 1.00
N SER A 71 11.60 6.08 0.98
CA SER A 71 11.50 4.62 0.99
C SER A 71 11.31 4.02 -0.40
N ASN A 72 12.19 3.07 -0.76
CA ASN A 72 12.19 2.39 -2.07
C ASN A 72 10.93 1.55 -2.36
N ASN A 73 10.14 1.23 -1.34
CA ASN A 73 8.92 0.43 -1.48
C ASN A 73 7.67 1.28 -1.68
N GLN A 74 7.81 2.59 -1.90
CA GLN A 74 6.69 3.52 -2.02
C GLN A 74 6.93 4.52 -3.14
N ILE A 75 5.86 4.93 -3.80
CA ILE A 75 5.85 6.10 -4.67
C ILE A 75 4.65 7.00 -4.38
N ILE A 76 4.84 8.29 -4.64
CA ILE A 76 3.78 9.30 -4.64
C ILE A 76 3.83 9.99 -6.00
N PHE A 77 2.75 9.86 -6.79
CA PHE A 77 2.66 10.52 -8.09
C PHE A 77 2.60 12.05 -7.91
N SER A 78 3.41 12.80 -8.65
CA SER A 78 3.50 14.26 -8.50
C SER A 78 3.78 14.91 -9.84
N ASN A 79 3.24 16.11 -10.09
CA ASN A 79 3.47 16.89 -11.31
C ASN A 79 3.14 16.15 -12.64
N ASN A 80 2.14 15.28 -12.65
CA ASN A 80 1.68 14.55 -13.84
C ASN A 80 0.41 15.14 -14.45
N ASP A 81 0.09 14.70 -15.66
CA ASP A 81 -1.27 14.78 -16.19
C ASP A 81 -2.18 13.82 -15.40
N ASP A 82 -3.28 14.33 -14.82
CA ASP A 82 -4.18 13.54 -14.00
C ASP A 82 -4.86 12.43 -14.81
N PHE A 83 -5.13 12.66 -16.11
CA PHE A 83 -5.77 11.67 -16.98
C PHE A 83 -4.82 10.51 -17.29
N THR A 84 -3.55 10.81 -17.56
CA THR A 84 -2.53 9.78 -17.79
C THR A 84 -2.32 8.91 -16.54
N VAL A 85 -2.20 9.51 -15.35
CA VAL A 85 -2.09 8.72 -14.11
C VAL A 85 -3.36 7.90 -13.87
N SER A 86 -4.54 8.50 -14.09
CA SER A 86 -5.83 7.79 -13.97
C SER A 86 -5.87 6.54 -14.85
N GLU A 87 -5.41 6.62 -16.09
CA GLU A 87 -5.35 5.50 -17.02
C GLU A 87 -4.39 4.40 -16.56
N ILE A 88 -3.18 4.77 -16.10
CA ILE A 88 -2.20 3.82 -15.56
C ILE A 88 -2.78 3.05 -14.37
N ILE A 89 -3.42 3.76 -13.43
CA ILE A 89 -4.07 3.14 -12.27
C ILE A 89 -5.25 2.27 -12.68
N ALA A 90 -6.07 2.72 -13.64
CA ALA A 90 -7.18 1.93 -14.18
C ALA A 90 -6.69 0.62 -14.82
N ASN A 91 -5.64 0.67 -15.64
CA ASN A 91 -5.05 -0.50 -16.29
C ASN A 91 -4.50 -1.48 -15.27
N LEU A 92 -3.80 -0.98 -14.25
CA LEU A 92 -3.30 -1.81 -13.15
C LEU A 92 -4.45 -2.50 -12.39
N ILE A 93 -5.49 -1.76 -12.00
CA ILE A 93 -6.65 -2.31 -11.29
C ILE A 93 -7.40 -3.33 -12.16
N ASN A 94 -7.60 -3.03 -13.44
CA ASN A 94 -8.31 -3.90 -14.38
C ASN A 94 -7.63 -5.26 -14.55
N LYS A 95 -6.31 -5.34 -14.35
CA LYS A 95 -5.57 -6.62 -14.40
C LYS A 95 -5.98 -7.60 -13.30
N TYR A 96 -6.42 -7.10 -12.13
CA TYR A 96 -6.65 -7.94 -10.95
C TYR A 96 -8.10 -7.92 -10.41
N LYS A 97 -8.91 -6.91 -10.77
CA LYS A 97 -10.22 -6.66 -10.15
C LYS A 97 -11.22 -7.81 -10.22
N ASP A 98 -11.09 -8.70 -11.20
CA ASP A 98 -12.04 -9.81 -11.40
C ASP A 98 -11.73 -11.02 -10.50
N ASP A 99 -10.53 -11.08 -9.91
CA ASP A 99 -10.13 -12.10 -8.94
C ASP A 99 -10.22 -11.56 -7.51
N LYS A 100 -11.26 -11.99 -6.79
CA LYS A 100 -11.52 -11.57 -5.40
C LYS A 100 -10.43 -12.00 -4.40
N THR A 101 -9.61 -13.01 -4.73
CA THR A 101 -8.47 -13.40 -3.89
C THR A 101 -7.28 -12.45 -4.08
N ARG A 102 -7.27 -11.68 -5.18
CA ARG A 102 -6.20 -10.75 -5.54
C ARG A 102 -6.58 -9.29 -5.40
N PHE A 103 -7.85 -8.92 -5.48
CA PHE A 103 -8.27 -7.53 -5.41
C PHE A 103 -9.32 -7.30 -4.31
N THR A 104 -9.09 -6.28 -3.50
CA THR A 104 -10.14 -5.69 -2.65
C THR A 104 -10.02 -4.18 -2.62
N SER A 105 -11.10 -3.49 -2.32
CA SER A 105 -11.11 -2.03 -2.18
C SER A 105 -11.96 -1.61 -1.00
N ILE A 106 -11.48 -0.63 -0.24
CA ILE A 106 -12.16 -0.10 0.94
C ILE A 106 -12.52 1.35 0.67
N VAL A 107 -13.81 1.66 0.84
CA VAL A 107 -14.29 3.04 0.84
C VAL A 107 -13.97 3.67 2.18
N VAL A 108 -13.05 4.63 2.18
CA VAL A 108 -12.70 5.43 3.37
C VAL A 108 -13.73 6.52 3.61
N SER A 109 -14.24 7.13 2.54
CA SER A 109 -15.31 8.12 2.62
C SER A 109 -16.07 8.26 1.31
N GLU A 110 -17.35 8.57 1.38
CA GLU A 110 -18.19 8.97 0.25
C GLU A 110 -18.52 10.48 0.33
N GLU A 111 -18.39 11.19 -0.78
CA GLU A 111 -18.78 12.59 -0.92
C GLU A 111 -19.82 12.74 -2.04
N LEU A 112 -20.85 13.55 -1.79
CA LEU A 112 -21.84 13.91 -2.80
C LEU A 112 -21.49 15.24 -3.48
N LYS A 113 -21.11 15.20 -4.76
CA LYS A 113 -20.75 16.37 -5.57
C LYS A 113 -21.25 16.23 -6.99
N ALA A 114 -21.81 17.32 -7.53
CA ALA A 114 -22.25 17.35 -8.93
C ALA A 114 -21.08 17.39 -9.93
N GLU A 115 -19.97 18.02 -9.53
CA GLU A 115 -18.78 18.17 -10.37
C GLU A 115 -17.51 17.93 -9.56
N THR A 116 -16.45 17.57 -10.27
CA THR A 116 -15.09 17.48 -9.73
C THR A 116 -14.10 17.95 -10.78
N ARG A 117 -12.81 17.99 -10.43
CA ARG A 117 -11.77 18.43 -11.35
C ARG A 117 -10.67 17.39 -11.57
N MET A 118 -10.11 17.42 -12.77
CA MET A 118 -8.83 16.82 -13.16
C MET A 118 -7.99 17.87 -13.89
N ASN A 119 -6.68 17.70 -13.92
CA ASN A 119 -5.77 18.62 -14.59
C ASN A 119 -5.04 17.91 -15.72
N SER A 120 -5.10 18.47 -16.92
CA SER A 120 -4.23 18.04 -18.00
C SER A 120 -2.93 18.83 -17.98
N LYS A 121 -1.80 18.16 -18.22
CA LYS A 121 -0.48 18.78 -18.31
C LYS A 121 -0.18 19.13 -19.77
N LYS A 122 0.19 20.39 -20.03
CA LYS A 122 0.57 20.89 -21.36
C LYS A 122 1.91 21.61 -21.30
N ILE A 123 2.68 21.54 -22.39
CA ILE A 123 3.88 22.35 -22.57
C ILE A 123 3.52 23.54 -23.46
N VAL A 124 3.63 24.76 -22.92
CA VAL A 124 3.36 26.01 -23.66
C VAL A 124 4.60 26.89 -23.58
N ASN A 125 5.21 27.18 -24.73
CA ASN A 125 6.45 27.97 -24.83
C ASN A 125 7.58 27.42 -23.94
N GLY A 126 7.75 26.09 -23.91
CA GLY A 126 8.77 25.41 -23.10
C GLY A 126 8.52 25.43 -21.59
N LYS A 127 7.34 25.90 -21.13
CA LYS A 127 6.95 25.86 -19.72
C LYS A 127 5.76 24.93 -19.51
N GLU A 128 5.81 24.16 -18.44
CA GLU A 128 4.69 23.33 -18.01
C GLU A 128 3.53 24.21 -17.54
N LYS A 129 2.32 23.87 -18.00
CA LYS A 129 1.07 24.48 -17.57
C LYS A 129 0.04 23.39 -17.31
N TYR A 130 -0.78 23.59 -16.29
CA TYR A 130 -1.88 22.72 -15.94
C TYR A 130 -3.20 23.40 -16.30
N GLU A 131 -4.00 22.72 -17.12
CA GLU A 131 -5.35 23.13 -17.48
C GLU A 131 -6.36 22.33 -16.67
N LYS A 132 -7.30 23.02 -16.02
CA LYS A 132 -8.33 22.42 -15.18
C LYS A 132 -9.52 22.02 -16.03
N HIS A 133 -9.91 20.75 -15.93
CA HIS A 133 -11.12 20.20 -16.53
C HIS A 133 -12.12 19.91 -15.43
N TYR A 134 -13.30 20.51 -15.52
CA TYR A 134 -14.41 20.24 -14.61
C TYR A 134 -15.30 19.16 -15.24
N LEU A 135 -15.46 18.05 -14.53
CA LEU A 135 -16.18 16.86 -14.99
C LEU A 135 -17.44 16.68 -14.17
N GLU A 136 -18.57 16.48 -14.84
CA GLU A 136 -19.83 16.13 -14.18
C GLU A 136 -19.71 14.72 -13.60
N VAL A 137 -20.06 14.57 -12.33
CA VAL A 137 -19.95 13.29 -11.63
C VAL A 137 -21.23 12.51 -11.81
N TYR A 138 -21.12 11.36 -12.47
CA TYR A 138 -22.21 10.41 -12.63
C TYR A 138 -22.73 9.97 -11.25
N ASN A 139 -24.06 10.04 -11.08
CA ASN A 139 -24.74 9.80 -9.80
C ASN A 139 -24.26 10.67 -8.61
N LYS A 140 -23.51 11.74 -8.88
CA LYS A 140 -22.99 12.68 -7.88
C LYS A 140 -22.12 12.05 -6.78
N LYS A 141 -21.59 10.83 -6.98
CA LYS A 141 -20.82 10.11 -5.96
C LYS A 141 -19.33 10.13 -6.26
N ILE A 142 -18.54 10.53 -5.25
CA ILE A 142 -17.09 10.44 -5.25
C ILE A 142 -16.68 9.61 -4.04
N PHE A 143 -15.75 8.67 -4.25
CA PHE A 143 -15.22 7.80 -3.20
C PHE A 143 -13.75 8.09 -2.99
N ASN A 144 -13.32 8.28 -1.74
CA ASN A 144 -11.91 8.13 -1.40
C ASN A 144 -11.72 6.66 -0.99
N GLU A 145 -10.82 5.97 -1.67
CA GLU A 145 -10.64 4.54 -1.53
C GLU A 145 -9.17 4.19 -1.37
N ILE A 146 -8.96 3.04 -0.75
CA ILE A 146 -7.70 2.31 -0.76
C ILE A 146 -7.99 0.98 -1.45
N CYS A 147 -7.31 0.69 -2.56
CA CYS A 147 -7.33 -0.66 -3.10
C CYS A 147 -6.11 -1.44 -2.62
N TYR A 148 -6.28 -2.75 -2.50
CA TYR A 148 -5.20 -3.69 -2.23
C TYR A 148 -5.17 -4.76 -3.32
N ILE A 149 -3.95 -5.08 -3.77
CA ILE A 149 -3.69 -6.01 -4.85
C ILE A 149 -2.66 -7.04 -4.39
N THR A 150 -3.03 -8.32 -4.33
CA THR A 150 -2.09 -9.44 -4.19
C THR A 150 -1.45 -9.70 -5.54
N LEU A 151 -0.14 -9.47 -5.62
CA LEU A 151 0.67 -9.67 -6.83
C LEU A 151 1.00 -11.16 -7.02
N GLU A 152 1.43 -11.54 -8.22
CA GLU A 152 1.81 -12.92 -8.55
C GLU A 152 3.02 -13.40 -7.75
N ASN A 153 3.87 -12.47 -7.32
CA ASN A 153 5.03 -12.73 -6.47
C ASN A 153 4.68 -12.80 -4.97
N GLY A 154 3.40 -12.76 -4.59
CA GLY A 154 2.90 -12.85 -3.22
C GLY A 154 2.98 -11.61 -2.36
N LEU A 155 3.59 -10.52 -2.85
CA LEU A 155 3.52 -9.23 -2.17
C LEU A 155 2.18 -8.55 -2.40
N GLN A 156 1.87 -7.59 -1.53
CA GLN A 156 0.64 -6.79 -1.62
C GLN A 156 0.98 -5.36 -2.02
N LEU A 157 0.26 -4.82 -2.99
CA LEU A 157 0.28 -3.41 -3.32
C LEU A 157 -0.92 -2.72 -2.66
N SER A 158 -0.74 -1.53 -2.08
CA SER A 158 -1.86 -0.62 -1.77
C SER A 158 -1.80 0.62 -2.64
N ILE A 159 -2.97 1.14 -3.01
CA ILE A 159 -3.09 2.38 -3.77
C ILE A 159 -4.20 3.25 -3.18
N ASP A 160 -3.83 4.44 -2.73
CA ASP A 160 -4.74 5.45 -2.22
C ASP A 160 -5.18 6.39 -3.35
N TYR A 161 -6.47 6.48 -3.62
CA TYR A 161 -6.99 7.36 -4.68
C TYR A 161 -8.40 7.88 -4.37
N ARG A 162 -8.82 8.88 -5.15
CA ARG A 162 -10.20 9.36 -5.25
C ARG A 162 -10.80 8.82 -6.54
N ARG A 163 -11.88 8.06 -6.46
CA ARG A 163 -12.61 7.48 -7.59
C ARG A 163 -13.94 8.17 -7.83
N PHE A 164 -14.24 8.43 -9.09
CA PHE A 164 -15.55 8.90 -9.53
C PHE A 164 -15.81 8.45 -10.97
N GLN A 165 -17.05 8.55 -11.42
CA GLN A 165 -17.41 8.25 -12.80
C GLN A 165 -17.92 9.51 -13.49
N SER A 166 -17.68 9.62 -14.80
CA SER A 166 -18.20 10.71 -15.63
C SER A 166 -18.52 10.17 -17.02
N ILE A 167 -19.47 10.80 -17.71
CA ILE A 167 -19.80 10.49 -19.10
C ILE A 167 -18.88 11.32 -19.98
N ASP A 168 -18.16 10.67 -20.89
CA ASP A 168 -17.30 11.36 -21.85
C ASP A 168 -18.10 11.96 -23.03
N GLU A 169 -17.40 12.63 -23.95
CA GLU A 169 -18.02 13.24 -25.13
C GLU A 169 -18.68 12.26 -26.11
N ASN A 170 -18.42 10.96 -25.95
CA ASN A 170 -18.95 9.88 -26.78
C ASN A 170 -20.02 9.05 -26.03
N ASP A 171 -20.62 9.61 -24.97
CA ASP A 171 -21.62 8.97 -24.11
C ASP A 171 -21.13 7.70 -23.37
N ASN A 172 -19.82 7.52 -23.18
CA ASN A 172 -19.28 6.40 -22.43
C ASN A 172 -19.10 6.73 -20.95
N LEU A 173 -19.47 5.80 -20.07
CA LEU A 173 -19.23 5.91 -18.64
C LEU A 173 -17.78 5.54 -18.32
N ILE A 174 -16.96 6.55 -18.01
CA ILE A 174 -15.54 6.38 -17.66
C ILE A 174 -15.35 6.46 -16.15
N THR A 175 -14.52 5.56 -15.61
CA THR A 175 -14.09 5.61 -14.20
C THR A 175 -12.74 6.28 -14.11
N TYR A 176 -12.67 7.36 -13.32
CA TYR A 176 -11.46 8.14 -13.11
C TYR A 176 -10.88 7.89 -11.73
N TYR A 177 -9.54 7.84 -11.67
CA TYR A 177 -8.73 7.72 -10.46
C TYR A 177 -7.87 8.98 -10.32
N ALA A 178 -8.11 9.77 -9.28
CA ALA A 178 -7.46 11.05 -9.08
C ALA A 178 -6.86 11.16 -7.68
N TRP A 179 -6.00 12.14 -7.47
CA TRP A 179 -5.57 12.53 -6.12
C TRP A 179 -6.75 12.86 -5.19
N GLN A 180 -6.59 12.52 -3.92
CA GLN A 180 -7.46 13.00 -2.86
C GLN A 180 -7.06 14.46 -2.61
N TYR A 181 -7.98 15.42 -2.46
CA TYR A 181 -7.65 16.87 -2.48
C TYR A 181 -6.46 17.32 -1.60
N ARG A 182 -6.12 16.55 -0.55
CA ARG A 182 -5.01 16.80 0.38
C ARG A 182 -3.80 15.88 0.15
N GLN A 183 -3.91 14.84 -0.66
CA GLN A 183 -2.91 13.79 -0.85
C GLN A 183 -2.91 13.29 -2.31
N SER A 184 -1.74 13.34 -2.95
CA SER A 184 -1.51 12.68 -4.23
C SER A 184 -1.81 11.18 -4.18
N ILE A 185 -2.03 10.56 -5.34
CA ILE A 185 -2.09 9.10 -5.43
C ILE A 185 -0.78 8.52 -4.90
N ARG A 186 -0.90 7.61 -3.94
CA ARG A 186 0.22 6.94 -3.28
C ARG A 186 0.10 5.46 -3.54
N MET A 187 1.23 4.83 -3.86
CA MET A 187 1.33 3.40 -4.08
C MET A 187 2.42 2.83 -3.18
N ILE A 188 2.12 1.75 -2.47
CA ILE A 188 3.05 1.12 -1.51
C ILE A 188 3.11 -0.36 -1.79
N LEU A 189 4.32 -0.89 -1.95
CA LEU A 189 4.59 -2.32 -1.94
C LEU A 189 4.85 -2.76 -0.50
N HIS A 190 3.96 -3.60 0.03
CA HIS A 190 4.02 -4.07 1.41
C HIS A 190 4.93 -5.31 1.53
N TYR A 191 5.78 -5.29 2.54
CA TYR A 191 6.60 -6.43 2.97
C TYR A 191 6.24 -6.77 4.42
N PRO A 192 5.22 -7.59 4.67
CA PRO A 192 4.98 -8.12 6.00
C PRO A 192 6.15 -9.04 6.38
N LEU A 193 6.74 -8.79 7.54
CA LEU A 193 7.93 -9.52 8.00
C LEU A 193 7.59 -10.30 9.27
N MET A 194 8.24 -11.45 9.43
CA MET A 194 8.28 -12.19 10.68
C MET A 194 9.73 -12.31 11.11
N LEU A 195 10.02 -11.96 12.37
CA LEU A 195 11.33 -12.18 12.97
C LEU A 195 11.45 -13.67 13.31
N ILE A 196 12.55 -14.30 12.89
CA ILE A 196 12.87 -15.69 13.18
C ILE A 196 14.28 -15.78 13.79
N GLN A 197 14.58 -16.92 14.40
CA GLN A 197 15.92 -17.22 14.90
C GLN A 197 16.35 -18.60 14.41
N LYS A 198 17.46 -18.63 13.66
CA LYS A 198 18.13 -19.85 13.19
C LYS A 198 19.59 -19.78 13.59
N ASP A 199 20.13 -20.87 14.15
CA ASP A 199 21.54 -20.96 14.54
C ASP A 199 22.03 -19.76 15.39
N ASN A 200 21.19 -19.29 16.31
CA ASN A 200 21.41 -18.09 17.14
C ASN A 200 21.57 -16.76 16.38
N LYS A 201 21.24 -16.74 15.08
CA LYS A 201 21.14 -15.53 14.26
C LYS A 201 19.66 -15.17 14.08
N LYS A 202 19.33 -13.92 14.37
CA LYS A 202 18.02 -13.37 14.06
C LYS A 202 17.98 -12.88 12.62
N SER A 203 16.93 -13.23 11.91
CA SER A 203 16.67 -12.82 10.53
C SER A 203 15.16 -12.63 10.31
N PHE A 204 14.79 -11.99 9.21
CA PHE A 204 13.40 -11.85 8.82
C PHE A 204 13.03 -12.82 7.71
N VAL A 205 11.79 -13.30 7.75
CA VAL A 205 11.10 -13.97 6.64
C VAL A 205 9.93 -13.11 6.15
N ILE A 206 9.68 -13.05 4.84
CA ILE A 206 8.55 -12.33 4.26
C ILE A 206 7.34 -13.25 4.33
N VAL A 207 6.24 -12.74 4.87
CA VAL A 207 5.00 -13.50 5.02
C VAL A 207 3.97 -12.96 4.03
N PRO A 208 3.50 -13.77 3.05
CA PRO A 208 2.40 -13.35 2.19
C PRO A 208 1.12 -13.33 3.01
N LEU A 209 0.39 -12.22 2.96
CA LEU A 209 -0.84 -12.02 3.72
C LEU A 209 -2.00 -11.69 2.79
N LEU A 210 -3.21 -12.06 3.22
CA LEU A 210 -4.45 -11.64 2.58
C LEU A 210 -4.53 -10.12 2.46
N ASN A 211 -5.17 -9.66 1.40
CA ASN A 211 -5.46 -8.24 1.22
C ASN A 211 -6.13 -7.63 2.45
N ASN A 212 -5.78 -6.37 2.75
CA ASN A 212 -6.27 -5.62 3.91
C ASN A 212 -5.92 -6.25 5.29
N THR A 213 -4.99 -7.20 5.35
CA THR A 213 -4.52 -7.72 6.63
C THR A 213 -3.57 -6.70 7.29
N THR A 214 -3.87 -6.32 8.53
CA THR A 214 -2.96 -5.49 9.31
C THR A 214 -1.81 -6.34 9.85
N TYR A 215 -0.58 -5.85 9.72
CA TYR A 215 0.62 -6.50 10.27
C TYR A 215 1.45 -5.49 11.05
N THR A 216 2.20 -5.98 12.05
CA THR A 216 2.98 -5.10 12.93
C THR A 216 4.39 -4.85 12.41
N ILE A 217 5.06 -5.88 11.88
CA ILE A 217 6.46 -5.77 11.43
C ILE A 217 6.49 -5.60 9.92
N GLY A 218 7.02 -4.47 9.47
CA GLY A 218 7.33 -4.20 8.07
C GLY A 218 8.44 -3.18 7.94
N THR A 219 8.72 -2.74 6.71
CA THR A 219 9.84 -1.86 6.36
C THR A 219 9.76 -0.44 6.92
N GLN A 220 8.61 -0.05 7.50
CA GLN A 220 8.42 1.23 8.15
C GLN A 220 9.06 1.32 9.55
N LEU A 221 9.52 0.20 10.12
CA LEU A 221 10.14 0.17 11.44
C LEU A 221 11.66 0.31 11.35
N ASP A 222 12.27 0.76 12.45
CA ASP A 222 13.73 0.76 12.60
C ASP A 222 14.22 -0.69 12.77
N VAL A 223 14.89 -1.23 11.75
CA VAL A 223 15.35 -2.62 11.70
C VAL A 223 16.20 -2.99 12.91
N ALA A 224 17.06 -2.09 13.38
CA ALA A 224 17.97 -2.34 14.50
C ALA A 224 17.21 -2.44 15.83
N LYS A 225 16.11 -1.69 15.98
CA LYS A 225 15.21 -1.82 17.15
C LYS A 225 14.41 -3.11 17.12
N VAL A 226 13.90 -3.50 15.94
CA VAL A 226 13.11 -4.74 15.80
C VAL A 226 13.96 -5.97 16.11
N ILE A 227 15.16 -6.10 15.52
CA ILE A 227 16.06 -7.25 15.75
C ILE A 227 16.39 -7.45 17.24
N LYS A 228 16.57 -6.35 18.00
CA LYS A 228 16.95 -6.40 19.41
C LYS A 228 15.81 -6.74 20.36
N ASN A 229 14.56 -6.61 19.93
CA ASN A 229 13.40 -6.79 20.80
C ASN A 229 12.93 -8.25 20.76
N GLU A 230 13.16 -8.98 21.86
CA GLU A 230 12.77 -10.39 22.00
C GLU A 230 11.26 -10.62 21.89
N ASN A 231 10.44 -9.61 22.19
CA ASN A 231 8.98 -9.77 22.11
C ASN A 231 8.53 -10.14 20.70
N TYR A 232 9.21 -9.65 19.65
CA TYR A 232 8.89 -10.00 18.26
C TYR A 232 9.15 -11.47 17.90
N LEU A 233 9.92 -12.20 18.72
CA LEU A 233 10.11 -13.66 18.59
C LEU A 233 9.12 -14.43 19.46
N THR A 234 8.93 -13.99 20.71
CA THR A 234 8.23 -14.78 21.72
C THR A 234 6.73 -14.54 21.75
N ASP A 235 6.27 -13.33 21.45
CA ASP A 235 4.86 -12.97 21.52
C ASP A 235 4.14 -13.38 20.21
N GLU A 236 3.16 -14.27 20.37
CA GLU A 236 2.33 -14.75 19.27
C GLU A 236 1.50 -13.66 18.61
N GLY A 237 1.23 -12.54 19.31
CA GLY A 237 0.48 -11.41 18.77
C GLY A 237 1.10 -10.82 17.50
N PHE A 238 2.42 -10.88 17.33
CA PHE A 238 3.10 -10.39 16.12
C PHE A 238 2.99 -11.32 14.90
N ARG A 239 2.43 -12.52 15.10
CA ARG A 239 2.18 -13.52 14.07
C ARG A 239 0.71 -13.94 14.00
N THR A 240 -0.17 -13.18 14.66
CA THR A 240 -1.62 -13.39 14.69
C THR A 240 -2.31 -12.38 13.78
N PHE A 241 -3.21 -12.87 12.94
CA PHE A 241 -3.93 -12.07 11.95
C PHE A 241 -5.44 -12.32 12.06
N PHE A 242 -6.24 -11.26 12.07
CA PHE A 242 -7.70 -11.38 12.10
C PHE A 242 -8.25 -11.87 10.74
N TYR A 243 -9.38 -12.58 10.78
CA TYR A 243 -10.10 -12.89 9.56
C TYR A 243 -10.65 -11.60 8.92
N PRO A 244 -10.69 -11.51 7.58
CA PRO A 244 -11.13 -10.30 6.87
C PRO A 244 -12.48 -9.73 7.33
N ASP A 245 -13.47 -10.60 7.59
CA ASP A 245 -14.82 -10.17 7.96
C ASP A 245 -15.09 -10.24 9.47
N TYR A 246 -14.05 -10.41 10.30
CA TYR A 246 -14.23 -10.44 11.76
C TYR A 246 -14.63 -9.07 12.31
N ASP A 247 -15.81 -9.00 12.95
CA ASP A 247 -16.28 -7.84 13.70
C ASP A 247 -16.25 -8.16 15.20
N GLU A 248 -15.40 -7.48 15.96
CA GLU A 248 -15.26 -7.69 17.41
C GLU A 248 -16.58 -7.45 18.17
N ASN A 249 -17.46 -6.58 17.67
CA ASN A 249 -18.73 -6.27 18.33
C ASN A 249 -19.80 -7.34 18.11
N LYS A 250 -19.68 -8.14 17.03
CA LYS A 250 -20.68 -9.15 16.65
C LYS A 250 -20.17 -10.58 16.85
N GLY A 251 -18.85 -10.78 16.84
CA GLY A 251 -18.25 -12.09 16.70
C GLY A 251 -18.53 -12.70 15.32
N MET A 252 -18.40 -14.02 15.22
CA MET A 252 -18.79 -14.81 14.06
C MET A 252 -19.59 -16.02 14.51
N THR A 253 -20.59 -16.41 13.71
CA THR A 253 -21.25 -17.72 13.86
C THR A 253 -20.28 -18.85 13.49
N PRO A 254 -20.55 -20.11 13.90
CA PRO A 254 -19.75 -21.25 13.47
C PRO A 254 -19.67 -21.40 11.94
N GLU A 255 -20.77 -21.10 11.24
CA GLU A 255 -20.82 -21.12 9.77
C GLU A 255 -19.92 -20.04 9.16
N GLU A 256 -20.03 -18.79 9.61
CA GLU A 256 -19.20 -17.67 9.16
C GLU A 256 -17.72 -17.95 9.43
N LEU A 257 -17.39 -18.47 10.62
CA LEU A 257 -16.03 -18.84 10.98
C LEU A 257 -15.48 -19.91 10.02
N GLN A 258 -16.28 -20.91 9.68
CA GLN A 258 -15.86 -21.96 8.75
C GLN A 258 -15.64 -21.40 7.34
N GLU A 259 -16.50 -20.49 6.87
CA GLU A 259 -16.33 -19.79 5.60
C GLU A 259 -15.03 -18.97 5.57
N GLN A 260 -14.73 -18.22 6.64
CA GLN A 260 -13.49 -17.46 6.74
C GLN A 260 -12.24 -18.36 6.74
N LYS A 261 -12.28 -19.50 7.45
CA LYS A 261 -11.18 -20.47 7.42
C LYS A 261 -10.95 -21.02 6.01
N GLU A 262 -12.02 -21.40 5.30
CA GLU A 262 -11.89 -21.90 3.92
C GLU A 262 -11.44 -20.81 2.96
N TYR A 263 -11.85 -19.54 3.16
CA TYR A 263 -11.34 -18.41 2.39
C TYR A 263 -9.82 -18.23 2.55
N VAL A 264 -9.33 -18.26 3.80
CA VAL A 264 -7.89 -18.19 4.09
C VAL A 264 -7.15 -19.38 3.47
N LYS A 265 -7.65 -20.61 3.65
CA LYS A 265 -7.03 -21.80 3.04
C LYS A 265 -6.97 -21.69 1.53
N LYS A 266 -8.08 -21.31 0.89
CA LYS A 266 -8.17 -21.15 -0.57
C LYS A 266 -7.12 -20.18 -1.08
N TYR A 267 -6.93 -19.04 -0.41
CA TYR A 267 -5.89 -18.08 -0.78
C TYR A 267 -4.49 -18.71 -0.81
N TYR A 268 -4.11 -19.48 0.23
CA TYR A 268 -2.79 -20.13 0.26
C TYR A 268 -2.68 -21.33 -0.68
N ILE A 269 -3.76 -22.08 -0.91
CA ILE A 269 -3.80 -23.17 -1.91
C ILE A 269 -3.60 -22.60 -3.32
N ASP A 270 -4.34 -21.54 -3.67
CA ASP A 270 -4.34 -20.98 -5.03
C ASP A 270 -3.03 -20.26 -5.37
N ASN A 271 -2.29 -19.76 -4.37
CA ASN A 271 -1.14 -18.87 -4.61
C ASN A 271 0.20 -19.36 -4.06
N PHE A 272 0.23 -20.27 -3.08
CA PHE A 272 1.43 -20.58 -2.28
C PHE A 272 1.57 -22.08 -1.94
N ASN A 273 1.15 -22.97 -2.85
CA ASN A 273 1.23 -24.43 -2.67
C ASN A 273 0.61 -24.91 -1.33
N GLY A 274 -0.46 -24.27 -0.88
CA GLY A 274 -1.12 -24.60 0.38
C GLY A 274 -1.63 -26.04 0.39
N SER A 275 -1.46 -26.73 1.52
CA SER A 275 -1.90 -28.13 1.69
C SER A 275 -2.49 -28.38 3.07
N SER A 276 -3.46 -29.29 3.14
CA SER A 276 -4.11 -29.74 4.38
C SER A 276 -3.78 -31.22 4.61
N GLU A 277 -2.62 -31.50 5.17
CA GLU A 277 -2.30 -32.83 5.70
C GLU A 277 -2.70 -32.90 7.18
N GLU A 278 -1.75 -33.07 8.10
CA GLU A 278 -2.02 -33.03 9.55
C GLU A 278 -2.19 -31.60 10.09
N ILE A 279 -1.46 -30.66 9.50
CA ILE A 279 -1.53 -29.22 9.75
C ILE A 279 -1.67 -28.50 8.41
N PHE A 280 -2.34 -27.34 8.39
CA PHE A 280 -2.37 -26.53 7.18
C PHE A 280 -1.02 -25.84 7.00
N THR A 281 -0.38 -26.06 5.85
CA THR A 281 0.91 -25.45 5.51
C THR A 281 0.87 -24.77 4.17
N PHE A 282 1.81 -23.86 3.93
CA PHE A 282 2.05 -23.24 2.63
C PHE A 282 3.53 -22.92 2.45
N GLU A 283 3.96 -22.76 1.21
CA GLU A 283 5.34 -22.46 0.84
C GLU A 283 5.44 -21.13 0.10
N TYR A 284 6.36 -20.27 0.54
CA TYR A 284 6.64 -19.00 -0.10
C TYR A 284 8.15 -18.69 -0.05
N LEU A 285 8.76 -18.39 -1.20
CA LEU A 285 10.20 -18.14 -1.33
C LEU A 285 11.06 -19.28 -0.72
N GLU A 286 10.68 -20.53 -0.99
CA GLU A 286 11.35 -21.73 -0.45
C GLU A 286 11.35 -21.79 1.09
N ARG A 287 10.36 -21.14 1.73
CA ARG A 287 10.12 -21.18 3.17
C ARG A 287 8.72 -21.73 3.42
N ILE A 288 8.62 -22.64 4.37
CA ILE A 288 7.44 -23.35 4.79
C ILE A 288 6.87 -22.72 6.05
N TYR A 289 5.58 -22.47 6.01
CA TYR A 289 4.81 -21.91 7.09
C TYR A 289 3.66 -22.84 7.46
N SER A 290 3.24 -22.81 8.72
CA SER A 290 2.00 -23.43 9.18
C SER A 290 0.97 -22.39 9.61
N ILE A 291 -0.31 -22.74 9.49
CA ILE A 291 -1.42 -21.90 9.94
C ILE A 291 -2.22 -22.62 11.01
N ASN A 292 -2.33 -21.99 12.18
CA ASN A 292 -3.24 -22.42 13.24
C ASN A 292 -4.50 -21.53 13.21
N PHE A 293 -5.65 -22.13 12.95
CA PHE A 293 -6.93 -21.42 12.84
C PHE A 293 -7.64 -21.34 14.20
N ASN A 294 -7.86 -20.12 14.68
CA ASN A 294 -8.58 -19.83 15.92
C ASN A 294 -10.00 -19.29 15.63
N GLU A 295 -10.74 -18.90 16.67
CA GLU A 295 -12.13 -18.42 16.57
C GLU A 295 -12.28 -17.03 15.94
N LYS A 296 -11.26 -16.17 16.07
CA LYS A 296 -11.28 -14.79 15.56
C LYS A 296 -10.13 -14.43 14.63
N SER A 297 -9.13 -15.29 14.59
CA SER A 297 -7.85 -15.04 13.93
C SER A 297 -7.22 -16.34 13.48
N TYR A 298 -6.12 -16.23 12.78
CA TYR A 298 -5.21 -17.33 12.48
C TYR A 298 -3.78 -16.90 12.80
N VAL A 299 -2.96 -17.87 13.17
CA VAL A 299 -1.55 -17.67 13.54
C VAL A 299 -0.69 -18.31 12.47
N ILE A 300 0.22 -17.55 11.88
CA ILE A 300 1.20 -18.08 10.93
C ILE A 300 2.49 -18.35 11.69
N ASN A 301 3.03 -19.56 11.58
CA ASN A 301 4.33 -19.91 12.16
C ASN A 301 5.31 -20.30 11.07
N TYR A 302 6.54 -19.83 11.19
CA TYR A 302 7.64 -20.30 10.36
C TYR A 302 8.12 -21.68 10.86
N ILE A 303 8.24 -22.67 9.97
CA ILE A 303 8.59 -24.06 10.34
C ILE A 303 9.73 -24.70 9.55
N GLY A 304 10.21 -24.10 8.46
CA GLY A 304 11.31 -24.67 7.65
C GLY A 304 11.66 -23.85 6.45
#